data_AF-A0A6J4T0K3-F1
#
_entry.id   AF-A0A6J4T0K3-F1
#
_cell.length_a   1.000
_cell.length_b   1.000
_cell.length_c   1.000
_cell.angle_alpha   90.00
_cell.angle_beta   90.00
_cell.angle_gamma   90.00
#
_symmetry.space_group_name_H-M   'P 1'
#
loop_
_entity.id
_entity.type
_entity.pdbx_description
1 polymer ?
#
loop_
_entity_poly.entity_id
_entity_poly.type
_entity_poly.pdbx_seq_one_letter_code
_entity_poly.pdbx_strand_id
1 'polypeptide(L)' 'VYVYHDENGNGKLDSSGLLRLPIEGYAFSNDAPVRFGPPSISDLRVDLRPGESARTVATMRYRR' A
#
# COMPACT_ATOMS: atom_id res chain seq x y z
N VAL A 1 3.46 -0.78 -6.80
CA VAL A 1 3.95 -1.70 -5.74
C VAL A 1 3.09 -1.57 -4.50
N TYR A 2 3.06 -2.60 -3.66
CA TYR A 2 2.51 -2.54 -2.30
C TYR A 2 3.60 -2.93 -1.31
N VAL A 3 3.55 -2.36 -0.11
CA VAL A 3 4.45 -2.69 1.00
C VAL A 3 3.65 -2.75 2.29
N TYR A 4 4.15 -3.50 3.26
CA TYR A 4 3.55 -3.59 4.59
C TYR A 4 4.63 -3.65 5.66
N HIS A 5 4.27 -3.23 6.87
CA HIS A 5 5.05 -3.40 8.08
C HIS A 5 4.66 -4.73 8.72
N ASP A 6 5.62 -5.63 8.84
CA ASP A 6 5.48 -6.85 9.63
C ASP A 6 5.91 -6.53 11.07
N GLU A 7 4.94 -6.26 11.95
CA GLU A 7 5.23 -5.79 13.31
C GLU A 7 5.64 -6.93 14.23
N ASN A 8 5.19 -8.15 13.94
CA ASN A 8 5.41 -9.32 14.78
C ASN A 8 6.37 -10.36 14.19
N GLY A 9 6.91 -10.11 12.99
CA GLY A 9 7.96 -10.90 12.36
C GLY A 9 7.48 -12.23 11.78
N ASN A 10 6.20 -12.33 11.40
CA ASN A 10 5.61 -13.57 10.90
C ASN A 10 5.60 -13.70 9.37
N GLY A 11 6.08 -12.69 8.64
CA GLY A 11 6.17 -12.67 7.19
C GLY A 11 4.83 -12.53 6.45
N LYS A 12 3.76 -12.10 7.13
CA LYS A 12 2.44 -11.85 6.53
C LYS A 12 1.88 -10.53 7.02
N LEU A 13 1.06 -9.90 6.18
CA LEU A 13 0.23 -8.78 6.59
C LEU A 13 -0.96 -9.30 7.40
N ASP A 14 -0.95 -9.05 8.70
CA ASP A 14 -2.03 -9.48 9.56
C ASP A 14 -3.30 -8.67 9.32
N SER A 15 -4.43 -9.37 9.42
CA SER A 15 -5.75 -8.84 9.13
C SER A 15 -6.79 -9.41 10.08
N SER A 16 -7.82 -8.63 10.41
CA SER A 16 -8.86 -9.02 11.36
C SER A 16 -10.27 -8.58 10.97
N GLY A 17 -11.26 -9.12 11.67
CA GLY A 17 -12.68 -8.81 11.49
C GLY A 17 -13.32 -9.44 10.26
N LEU A 18 -14.62 -9.21 10.09
CA LEU A 18 -15.44 -9.83 9.04
C LEU A 18 -14.97 -9.44 7.62
N LEU A 19 -14.41 -8.25 7.47
CA LEU A 19 -13.93 -7.72 6.18
C LEU A 19 -12.42 -7.98 5.95
N ARG A 20 -11.76 -8.74 6.84
CA ARG A 20 -10.32 -9.03 6.79
C ARG A 20 -9.47 -7.79 6.51
N LEU A 21 -9.68 -6.76 7.32
CA LEU A 21 -8.97 -5.48 7.21
C LEU A 21 -7.58 -5.60 7.81
N PRO A 22 -6.54 -5.01 7.20
CA PRO A 22 -5.20 -4.96 7.78
C PRO A 22 -5.22 -4.36 9.18
N ILE A 23 -4.46 -4.97 10.09
CA ILE A 23 -4.23 -4.44 11.45
C ILE A 23 -2.82 -3.87 11.62
N GLU A 24 -1.90 -4.21 10.73
CA GLU A 24 -0.56 -3.62 10.66
C GLU A 24 -0.50 -2.52 9.60
N GLY A 25 0.62 -1.81 9.55
CA GLY A 25 0.86 -0.73 8.59
C GLY A 25 0.94 -1.23 7.15
N TYR A 26 0.28 -0.54 6.23
CA TYR A 26 0.39 -0.83 4.79
C TYR A 26 0.48 0.45 3.96
N ALA A 27 1.11 0.35 2.78
CA ALA A 27 1.24 1.46 1.85
C ALA A 27 1.22 0.99 0.39
N PHE A 28 0.85 1.93 -0.49
CA PHE A 28 0.77 1.74 -1.93
C PHE A 28 1.61 2.78 -2.64
N SER A 29 2.22 2.42 -3.79
CA SER A 29 2.90 3.40 -4.64
C SER A 29 1.93 4.45 -5.19
N ASN A 30 2.50 5.55 -5.68
CA ASN A 30 1.75 6.72 -6.13
C ASN A 30 0.85 7.34 -5.03
N ASP A 31 1.19 7.03 -3.77
CA ASP A 31 0.36 7.26 -2.58
C ASP A 31 -1.14 6.97 -2.81
N ALA A 32 -1.43 5.88 -3.52
CA ALA A 32 -2.77 5.58 -4.01
C ALA A 32 -3.80 5.55 -2.86
N PRO A 33 -4.95 6.24 -3.01
CA PRO A 33 -5.93 6.38 -1.96
C PRO A 33 -6.68 5.07 -1.71
N VAL A 34 -6.88 4.75 -0.43
CA VAL A 34 -7.66 3.59 0.01
C VAL A 34 -9.06 4.08 0.37
N ARG A 35 -10.09 3.59 -0.35
CA ARG A 35 -11.48 4.01 -0.14
C ARG A 35 -12.35 2.83 0.27
N PHE A 36 -12.64 1.94 -0.68
CA PHE A 36 -13.44 0.72 -0.46
C PHE A 36 -12.64 -0.49 -0.95
N GLY A 37 -11.64 -0.88 -0.16
CA GLY A 37 -10.70 -1.93 -0.50
C GLY A 37 -9.41 -1.43 -1.17
N PRO A 38 -8.57 -2.35 -1.67
CA PRO A 38 -7.32 -2.02 -2.31
C PRO A 38 -7.52 -1.10 -3.52
N PRO A 39 -6.60 -0.16 -3.78
CA PRO A 39 -6.62 0.67 -4.98
C PRO A 39 -6.46 -0.18 -6.24
N SER A 40 -6.92 0.36 -7.37
CA SER A 40 -6.75 -0.30 -8.67
C SER A 40 -5.29 -0.29 -9.12
N ILE A 41 -4.91 -1.17 -10.05
CA ILE A 41 -3.56 -1.15 -10.62
C ILE A 41 -3.26 0.20 -11.27
N SER A 42 -4.24 0.84 -11.91
CA SER A 42 -4.08 2.19 -12.49
C SER A 42 -3.71 3.23 -11.44
N ASP A 43 -4.29 3.17 -10.24
CA ASP A 43 -3.98 4.12 -9.17
C ASP A 43 -2.54 3.95 -8.66
N LEU A 44 -2.01 2.72 -8.72
CA LEU A 44 -0.65 2.38 -8.27
C LEU A 44 0.45 2.80 -9.24
N ARG A 45 0.11 3.07 -10.50
CA ARG A 45 1.09 3.30 -11.57
C ARG A 45 1.76 4.65 -11.42
N VAL A 46 3.03 4.67 -11.82
CA VAL A 46 3.81 5.89 -12.01
C VAL A 46 4.28 5.83 -13.46
N ASP A 47 3.78 6.73 -14.29
CA ASP A 47 4.12 6.78 -15.70
C ASP A 47 5.47 7.47 -15.91
N LEU A 48 6.29 6.91 -16.80
CA LEU A 48 7.64 7.37 -17.10
C LEU A 48 7.87 7.35 -18.61
N ARG A 49 8.46 8.41 -19.15
CA ARG A 49 8.96 8.44 -20.53
C ARG A 49 10.42 7.95 -20.60
N PRO A 50 10.91 7.53 -21.77
CA PRO A 50 12.31 7.16 -21.93
C PRO A 50 13.25 8.30 -21.49
N GLY A 51 14.19 7.99 -20.60
CA GLY A 51 15.14 8.96 -20.03
C GLY A 51 14.64 9.71 -18.79
N GLU A 52 13.39 9.52 -18.36
CA GLU A 52 12.86 10.13 -17.14
C GLU A 52 13.18 9.30 -15.89
N SER A 53 13.33 10.00 -14.77
CA SER A 53 13.31 9.41 -13.43
C SER A 53 12.14 10.01 -12.65
N ALA A 54 11.35 9.18 -11.99
CA ALA A 54 10.27 9.63 -11.11
C ALA A 54 10.57 9.24 -9.67
N ARG A 55 10.13 10.10 -8.77
CA ARG A 55 10.04 9.81 -7.35
C ARG A 55 8.57 9.81 -6.97
N THR A 56 8.16 8.75 -6.27
CA THR A 56 6.83 8.66 -5.68
C THR A 56 6.97 8.48 -4.17
N VAL A 57 5.89 8.77 -3.46
CA VAL A 57 5.73 8.45 -2.04
C VAL A 57 4.79 7.25 -1.91
N ALA A 58 4.97 6.49 -0.85
CA ALA A 58 4.01 5.50 -0.37
C ALA A 58 3.85 5.74 1.13
N THR A 59 2.77 6.39 1.54
CA THR A 59 2.56 6.72 2.95
C THR A 59 2.04 5.49 3.67
N MET A 60 2.80 5.02 4.66
CA MET A 60 2.39 3.91 5.51
C MET A 60 1.26 4.34 6.43
N ARG A 61 0.13 3.63 6.32
CA ARG A 61 -1.10 3.92 7.06
C ARG A 61 -1.35 2.79 8.03
N TYR A 62 -1.48 3.14 9.31
CA TYR A 62 -1.91 2.25 10.38
C TYR A 62 -3.37 2.50 10.67
N ARG A 63 -4.10 1.43 10.98
CA ARG A 63 -5.44 1.57 11.53
C ARG A 63 -5.29 2.11 12.96
N ARG A 64 -5.92 3.26 13.24
CA ARG A 64 -6.06 3.75 14.61
C ARG A 64 -7.05 2.89 15.38
#